data_AF-A0A5J5TD00-F1
#
_entry.id   AF-A0A5J5TD00-F1
#
_cell.length_a   1.000
_cell.length_b   1.000
_cell.length_c   1.000
_cell.angle_alpha   90.00
_cell.angle_beta   90.00
_cell.angle_gamma   90.00
#
_symmetry.space_group_name_H-M   'P 1'
#
loop_
_entity.id
_entity.type
_entity.pdbx_description
1 polymer ?
#
loop_
_entity_poly.entity_id
_entity_poly.type
_entity_poly.pdbx_seq_one_letter_code
_entity_poly.pdbx_strand_id
1 'polypeptide(L)'
;MSVLKLGELIKKKQITSEELTGIFLKRLRRYNPVLESVVSYTEDLAYQQAKEADKLLSQGVHLGPLHGIPYGLKDIISVPLYKTTWGSTTFKNQVLNIEAWVYKRLKSAGAVLVAKLVTGSLAYDDIWFGGGTRNPWNIEEFSTGSSAGPAACTSAGMIPFAIGSETAGSITYPASQCGVTALRPTFGSVGRTGVMSLSESLDKLGPFCRNAADCAVILDVIRGKDPDDLSSRDIPFGDPFSVDITKLTVGYLDDADMEVVHVLESKGVKVVPFKLNYTVDSVQGILNFTMDVDMLAHFDEWQQSGKDDDYEAQDQWPVELRRARVVSAVDYLQENRKQSSKIWRFRMWDISRNAWKSGI
;
A
#
# COMPACT_ATOMS: atom_id res chain seq x y z
N MET A 1 4.70 -15.42 -12.72
CA MET A 1 4.23 -14.71 -13.95
C MET A 1 3.74 -13.32 -13.56
N SER A 2 3.86 -12.31 -14.41
CA SER A 2 3.29 -10.97 -14.17
C SER A 2 1.77 -10.99 -14.24
N VAL A 3 1.11 -9.98 -13.67
CA VAL A 3 -0.35 -9.78 -13.75
C VAL A 3 -0.78 -9.65 -15.20
N LEU A 4 -0.09 -8.81 -15.98
CA LEU A 4 -0.39 -8.66 -17.41
C LEU A 4 -0.29 -9.96 -18.20
N LYS A 5 0.70 -10.82 -17.88
CA LYS A 5 0.83 -12.11 -18.55
C LYS A 5 -0.28 -13.08 -18.16
N LEU A 6 -0.68 -13.10 -16.89
CA LEU A 6 -1.81 -13.91 -16.43
C LEU A 6 -3.13 -13.47 -17.06
N GLY A 7 -3.37 -12.15 -17.17
CA GLY A 7 -4.55 -11.60 -17.84
C GLY A 7 -4.62 -12.02 -19.30
N GLU A 8 -3.49 -12.05 -20.00
CA GLU A 8 -3.43 -12.52 -21.38
C GLU A 8 -3.72 -14.02 -21.53
N LEU A 9 -3.33 -14.86 -20.55
CA LEU A 9 -3.68 -16.29 -20.56
C LEU A 9 -5.19 -16.50 -20.40
N ILE A 10 -5.82 -15.76 -19.47
CA ILE A 10 -7.27 -15.78 -19.26
C ILE A 10 -7.99 -15.32 -20.52
N LYS A 11 -7.59 -14.16 -21.07
CA LYS A 11 -8.18 -13.60 -22.29
C LYS A 11 -8.12 -14.55 -23.48
N LYS A 12 -7.01 -15.30 -23.61
CA LYS A 12 -6.82 -16.34 -24.64
C LYS A 12 -7.46 -17.68 -24.30
N LYS A 13 -8.18 -17.79 -23.18
CA LYS A 13 -8.82 -19.01 -22.68
C LYS A 13 -7.84 -20.17 -22.53
N GLN A 14 -6.58 -19.86 -22.21
CA GLN A 14 -5.54 -20.87 -21.94
C GLN A 14 -5.58 -21.37 -20.50
N ILE A 15 -6.23 -20.61 -19.62
CA ILE A 15 -6.58 -20.97 -18.26
C ILE A 15 -7.86 -20.21 -17.90
N THR A 16 -8.75 -20.81 -17.12
CA THR A 16 -9.92 -20.09 -16.59
C THR A 16 -9.56 -19.29 -15.33
N SER A 17 -10.37 -18.31 -14.96
CA SER A 17 -10.24 -17.60 -13.69
C SER A 17 -10.43 -18.56 -12.52
N GLU A 18 -11.38 -19.50 -12.60
CA GLU A 18 -11.60 -20.52 -11.57
C GLU A 18 -10.36 -21.42 -11.37
N GLU A 19 -9.74 -21.89 -12.46
CA GLU A 19 -8.50 -22.67 -12.40
C GLU A 19 -7.35 -21.87 -11.79
N LEU A 20 -7.15 -20.62 -12.24
CA LEU A 20 -6.10 -19.74 -11.73
C LEU A 20 -6.29 -19.43 -10.24
N THR A 21 -7.53 -19.19 -9.82
CA THR A 21 -7.91 -18.95 -8.41
C THR A 21 -7.57 -20.17 -7.55
N GLY A 22 -7.93 -21.38 -8.00
CA GLY A 22 -7.59 -22.61 -7.32
C GLY A 22 -6.08 -22.83 -7.17
N ILE A 23 -5.28 -22.43 -8.17
CA ILE A 23 -3.80 -22.49 -8.07
C ILE A 23 -3.29 -21.58 -6.95
N PHE A 24 -3.73 -20.33 -6.89
CA PHE A 24 -3.23 -19.39 -5.88
C PHE A 24 -3.75 -19.68 -4.47
N LEU A 25 -5.00 -20.14 -4.30
CA LEU A 25 -5.50 -20.62 -3.01
C LEU A 25 -4.66 -21.80 -2.48
N LYS A 26 -4.31 -22.76 -3.35
CA LYS A 26 -3.40 -23.87 -2.98
C LYS A 26 -2.01 -23.38 -2.55
N ARG A 27 -1.47 -22.37 -3.24
CA ARG A 27 -0.17 -21.77 -2.89
C ARG A 27 -0.24 -21.03 -1.55
N LEU A 28 -1.28 -20.23 -1.32
CA LEU A 28 -1.50 -19.56 -0.04
C LEU A 28 -1.52 -20.59 1.10
N ARG A 29 -2.33 -21.65 0.99
CA ARG A 29 -2.42 -22.72 2.00
C ARG A 29 -1.10 -23.46 2.22
N ARG A 30 -0.30 -23.65 1.16
CA ARG A 30 0.99 -24.36 1.23
C ARG A 30 2.04 -23.57 1.99
N TYR A 31 2.15 -22.26 1.76
CA TYR A 31 3.27 -21.45 2.27
C TYR A 31 2.92 -20.61 3.51
N ASN A 32 1.63 -20.31 3.73
CA ASN A 32 1.23 -19.52 4.89
C ASN A 32 1.59 -20.12 6.25
N PRO A 33 1.62 -21.45 6.47
CA PRO A 33 2.05 -22.00 7.76
C PRO A 33 3.49 -21.63 8.17
N VAL A 34 4.34 -21.25 7.21
CA VAL A 34 5.71 -20.80 7.47
C VAL A 34 5.81 -19.28 7.46
N LEU A 35 5.14 -18.63 6.51
CA LEU A 35 5.28 -17.18 6.32
C LEU A 35 4.38 -16.35 7.24
N GLU A 36 3.27 -16.93 7.72
CA GLU A 36 2.30 -16.25 8.59
C GLU A 36 1.86 -14.88 8.03
N SER A 37 1.34 -14.89 6.80
CA SER A 37 1.08 -13.69 5.98
C SER A 37 -0.40 -13.50 5.61
N VAL A 38 -1.28 -14.44 5.99
CA VAL A 38 -2.72 -14.45 5.70
C VAL A 38 -3.53 -14.44 7.00
N VAL A 39 -4.46 -13.48 7.11
CA VAL A 39 -5.42 -13.41 8.22
C VAL A 39 -6.67 -14.25 7.92
N SER A 40 -7.18 -14.18 6.71
CA SER A 40 -8.39 -14.91 6.32
C SER A 40 -8.38 -15.22 4.82
N TYR A 41 -8.76 -16.46 4.48
CA TYR A 41 -9.02 -16.86 3.10
C TYR A 41 -10.45 -16.46 2.73
N THR A 42 -10.65 -15.99 1.49
CA THR A 42 -11.97 -15.59 0.98
C THR A 42 -12.48 -16.59 -0.04
N GLU A 43 -12.28 -17.89 0.20
CA GLU A 43 -12.44 -18.96 -0.79
C GLU A 43 -13.81 -18.98 -1.49
N ASP A 44 -14.91 -18.89 -0.73
CA ASP A 44 -16.26 -18.88 -1.30
C ASP A 44 -16.47 -17.66 -2.21
N LEU A 45 -16.07 -16.47 -1.74
CA LEU A 45 -16.12 -15.25 -2.55
C LEU A 45 -15.20 -15.34 -3.77
N ALA A 46 -14.02 -15.94 -3.62
CA ALA A 46 -13.04 -16.07 -4.68
C ALA A 46 -13.60 -16.92 -5.83
N TYR A 47 -14.15 -18.10 -5.53
CA TYR A 47 -14.77 -18.95 -6.55
C TYR A 47 -16.01 -18.30 -7.16
N GLN A 48 -16.81 -17.57 -6.37
CA GLN A 48 -17.95 -16.82 -6.90
C GLN A 48 -17.50 -15.75 -7.91
N GLN A 49 -16.51 -14.93 -7.55
CA GLN A 49 -15.97 -13.88 -8.43
C GLN A 49 -15.29 -14.46 -9.67
N ALA A 50 -14.54 -15.55 -9.51
CA ALA A 50 -13.87 -16.23 -10.62
C ALA A 50 -14.87 -16.80 -11.64
N LYS A 51 -15.93 -17.47 -11.18
CA LYS A 51 -17.00 -17.98 -12.05
C LYS A 51 -17.73 -16.88 -12.79
N GLU A 52 -17.96 -15.73 -12.14
CA GLU A 52 -18.57 -14.58 -12.81
C GLU A 52 -17.63 -13.99 -13.86
N ALA A 53 -16.33 -13.89 -13.60
CA ALA A 53 -15.35 -13.48 -14.60
C ALA A 53 -15.36 -14.43 -15.82
N ASP A 54 -15.28 -15.76 -15.59
CA ASP A 54 -15.33 -16.75 -16.66
C ASP A 54 -16.65 -16.68 -17.48
N LYS A 55 -17.78 -16.46 -16.80
CA LYS A 55 -19.08 -16.26 -17.44
C LYS A 55 -19.10 -15.00 -18.31
N LEU A 56 -18.65 -13.86 -17.80
CA LEU A 56 -18.55 -12.61 -18.57
C LEU A 56 -17.67 -12.80 -19.81
N LEU A 57 -16.51 -13.45 -19.65
CA LEU A 57 -15.61 -13.72 -20.76
C LEU A 57 -16.24 -14.66 -21.81
N SER A 58 -17.03 -15.65 -21.37
CA SER A 58 -17.77 -16.55 -22.27
C SER A 58 -18.81 -15.80 -23.12
N GLN A 59 -19.34 -14.70 -22.59
CA GLN A 59 -20.27 -13.79 -23.26
C GLN A 59 -19.57 -12.72 -24.12
N GLY A 60 -18.24 -12.76 -24.22
CA GLY A 60 -17.44 -11.78 -24.96
C GLY A 60 -17.14 -10.49 -24.19
N VAL A 61 -17.47 -10.42 -22.90
CA VAL A 61 -17.22 -9.25 -22.04
C VAL A 61 -15.89 -9.41 -21.33
N HIS A 62 -14.88 -8.63 -21.75
CA HIS A 62 -13.56 -8.57 -21.10
C HIS A 62 -13.38 -7.21 -20.43
N LEU A 63 -13.28 -7.21 -19.10
CA LEU A 63 -13.28 -5.99 -18.27
C LEU A 63 -11.92 -5.27 -18.20
N GLY A 64 -10.87 -5.85 -18.79
CA GLY A 64 -9.52 -5.28 -18.79
C GLY A 64 -8.48 -6.23 -18.19
N PRO A 65 -7.26 -5.75 -17.94
CA PRO A 65 -6.11 -6.60 -17.61
C PRO A 65 -6.21 -7.33 -16.26
N LEU A 66 -7.10 -6.89 -15.35
CA LEU A 66 -7.32 -7.55 -14.06
C LEU A 66 -8.50 -8.54 -14.08
N HIS A 67 -9.17 -8.71 -15.22
CA HIS A 67 -10.30 -9.60 -15.36
C HIS A 67 -9.93 -11.05 -14.98
N GLY A 68 -10.55 -11.57 -13.93
CA GLY A 68 -10.32 -12.91 -13.40
C GLY A 68 -9.01 -13.11 -12.64
N ILE A 69 -8.25 -12.04 -12.32
CA ILE A 69 -6.94 -12.15 -11.66
C ILE A 69 -7.08 -12.22 -10.13
N PRO A 70 -6.51 -13.26 -9.48
CA PRO A 70 -6.46 -13.36 -8.02
C PRO A 70 -5.61 -12.25 -7.38
N TYR A 71 -6.03 -11.76 -6.22
CA TYR A 71 -5.29 -10.78 -5.43
C TYR A 71 -5.58 -10.86 -3.93
N GLY A 72 -4.74 -10.19 -3.13
CA GLY A 72 -4.97 -10.03 -1.69
C GLY A 72 -5.07 -8.57 -1.23
N LEU A 73 -5.74 -8.35 -0.11
CA LEU A 73 -5.89 -7.04 0.52
C LEU A 73 -5.30 -7.04 1.93
N LYS A 74 -4.50 -6.03 2.27
CA LYS A 74 -4.09 -5.78 3.66
C LYS A 74 -5.31 -5.72 4.58
N ASP A 75 -5.21 -6.31 5.77
CA ASP A 75 -6.35 -6.49 6.69
C ASP A 75 -6.78 -5.23 7.47
N ILE A 76 -6.53 -4.06 6.88
CA ILE A 76 -7.14 -2.78 7.26
C ILE A 76 -8.20 -2.33 6.25
N ILE A 77 -8.29 -3.01 5.11
CA ILE A 77 -9.21 -2.70 4.02
C ILE A 77 -10.48 -3.53 4.24
N SER A 78 -11.60 -2.85 4.44
CA SER A 78 -12.87 -3.51 4.74
C SER A 78 -13.44 -4.25 3.52
N VAL A 79 -13.94 -5.47 3.79
CA VAL A 79 -14.69 -6.29 2.83
C VAL A 79 -15.90 -6.85 3.58
N PRO A 80 -17.14 -6.61 3.10
CA PRO A 80 -18.34 -7.09 3.76
C PRO A 80 -18.29 -8.60 4.04
N LEU A 81 -18.78 -9.02 5.21
CA LEU A 81 -18.84 -10.41 5.70
C LEU A 81 -17.48 -11.06 6.00
N TYR A 82 -16.36 -10.40 5.71
CA TYR A 82 -15.02 -10.90 6.01
C TYR A 82 -14.38 -10.11 7.15
N LYS A 83 -13.52 -10.79 7.91
CA LYS A 83 -12.77 -10.15 8.97
C LYS A 83 -11.96 -8.96 8.44
N THR A 84 -11.94 -7.91 9.24
CA THR A 84 -11.09 -6.72 9.06
C THR A 84 -10.59 -6.37 10.45
N THR A 85 -9.56 -7.09 10.87
CA THR A 85 -9.10 -7.15 12.26
C THR A 85 -8.07 -6.10 12.61
N TRP A 86 -7.58 -5.39 11.59
CA TRP A 86 -6.52 -4.41 11.75
C TRP A 86 -5.23 -4.98 12.33
N GLY A 87 -5.04 -6.31 12.27
CA GLY A 87 -3.89 -7.00 12.85
C GLY A 87 -3.83 -6.95 14.38
N SER A 88 -4.87 -6.42 15.04
CA SER A 88 -4.85 -6.08 16.47
C SER A 88 -5.70 -7.03 17.30
N THR A 89 -5.18 -7.43 18.46
CA THR A 89 -5.84 -8.38 19.37
C THR A 89 -7.21 -7.87 19.79
N THR A 90 -7.34 -6.58 20.10
CA THR A 90 -8.61 -5.94 20.46
C THR A 90 -9.68 -6.08 19.37
N PHE A 91 -9.27 -6.14 18.10
CA PHE A 91 -10.15 -6.18 16.94
C PHE A 91 -10.13 -7.54 16.21
N LYS A 92 -9.57 -8.59 16.82
CA LYS A 92 -9.34 -9.92 16.20
C LYS A 92 -10.57 -10.60 15.61
N ASN A 93 -11.77 -10.27 16.11
CA ASN A 93 -13.04 -10.81 15.63
C ASN A 93 -13.89 -9.78 14.86
N GLN A 94 -13.36 -8.59 14.60
CA GLN A 94 -14.06 -7.51 13.91
C GLN A 94 -14.41 -7.91 12.48
N VAL A 95 -15.68 -7.72 12.13
CA VAL A 95 -16.21 -7.80 10.77
C VAL A 95 -16.91 -6.47 10.50
N LEU A 96 -16.44 -5.75 9.49
CA LEU A 96 -17.01 -4.48 9.08
C LEU A 96 -17.88 -4.71 7.86
N ASN A 97 -19.15 -4.31 7.94
CA ASN A 97 -20.07 -4.41 6.80
C ASN A 97 -19.93 -3.18 5.88
N ILE A 98 -18.69 -2.83 5.53
CA ILE A 98 -18.34 -1.67 4.71
C ILE A 98 -17.62 -2.17 3.46
N GLU A 99 -18.08 -1.73 2.29
CA GLU A 99 -17.41 -1.99 1.04
C GLU A 99 -16.35 -0.91 0.78
N ALA A 100 -15.06 -1.23 0.98
CA ALA A 100 -14.00 -0.25 0.78
C ALA A 100 -13.89 0.19 -0.69
N TRP A 101 -13.53 1.46 -0.90
CA TRP A 101 -13.39 2.06 -2.25
C TRP A 101 -12.48 1.24 -3.16
N VAL A 102 -11.29 0.89 -2.68
CA VAL A 102 -10.31 0.11 -3.44
C VAL A 102 -10.81 -1.30 -3.78
N TYR A 103 -11.52 -1.95 -2.84
CA TYR A 103 -12.13 -3.26 -3.07
C TYR A 103 -13.24 -3.16 -4.13
N LYS A 104 -14.11 -2.15 -4.05
CA LYS A 104 -15.15 -1.88 -5.04
C LYS A 104 -14.56 -1.71 -6.44
N ARG A 105 -13.48 -0.91 -6.58
CA ARG A 105 -12.78 -0.67 -7.85
C ARG A 105 -12.22 -1.96 -8.45
N LEU A 106 -11.52 -2.77 -7.64
CA LEU A 106 -10.95 -4.05 -8.07
C LEU A 106 -12.02 -5.06 -8.45
N LYS A 107 -13.09 -5.17 -7.66
CA LYS A 107 -14.26 -6.01 -7.96
C LYS A 107 -14.90 -5.61 -9.29
N SER A 108 -15.08 -4.30 -9.55
CA SER A 108 -15.60 -3.80 -10.83
C SER A 108 -14.68 -4.07 -12.02
N ALA A 109 -13.37 -4.23 -11.80
CA ALA A 109 -12.41 -4.62 -12.83
C ALA A 109 -12.39 -6.14 -13.10
N GLY A 110 -13.20 -6.91 -12.36
CA GLY A 110 -13.26 -8.37 -12.44
C GLY A 110 -12.13 -9.09 -11.69
N ALA A 111 -11.39 -8.40 -10.81
CA ALA A 111 -10.35 -9.05 -10.00
C ALA A 111 -10.98 -9.93 -8.91
N VAL A 112 -10.27 -11.01 -8.54
CA VAL A 112 -10.75 -12.05 -7.63
C VAL A 112 -10.04 -11.96 -6.28
N LEU A 113 -10.74 -11.59 -5.22
CA LEU A 113 -10.16 -11.54 -3.88
C LEU A 113 -10.00 -12.97 -3.35
N VAL A 114 -8.76 -13.36 -3.02
CA VAL A 114 -8.46 -14.70 -2.46
C VAL A 114 -8.09 -14.69 -0.98
N ALA A 115 -7.64 -13.55 -0.45
CA ALA A 115 -7.23 -13.44 0.94
C ALA A 115 -7.22 -12.01 1.50
N LYS A 116 -7.52 -11.90 2.79
CA LYS A 116 -7.11 -10.78 3.65
C LYS A 116 -5.73 -11.09 4.23
N LEU A 117 -4.78 -10.19 4.03
CA LEU A 117 -3.36 -10.36 4.31
C LEU A 117 -2.94 -9.62 5.57
N VAL A 118 -1.98 -10.18 6.27
CA VAL A 118 -1.48 -9.65 7.54
C VAL A 118 -1.03 -8.19 7.40
N THR A 119 -1.35 -7.43 8.44
CA THR A 119 -0.85 -6.08 8.69
C THR A 119 -0.19 -6.07 10.06
N GLY A 120 0.85 -5.26 10.24
CA GLY A 120 1.24 -4.80 11.57
C GLY A 120 0.05 -4.13 12.25
N SER A 121 -0.05 -4.31 13.56
CA SER A 121 -1.19 -3.99 14.38
C SER A 121 -1.55 -2.51 14.25
N LEU A 122 -2.81 -2.25 13.96
CA LEU A 122 -3.34 -0.92 13.66
C LEU A 122 -2.56 -0.17 12.56
N ALA A 123 -1.96 -0.91 11.62
CA ALA A 123 -1.07 -0.40 10.58
C ALA A 123 0.23 0.23 11.09
N TYR A 124 0.65 -0.09 12.31
CA TYR A 124 1.90 0.34 12.93
C TYR A 124 2.86 -0.83 13.06
N ASP A 125 4.14 -0.58 12.74
CA ASP A 125 5.23 -1.56 12.82
C ASP A 125 4.91 -2.91 12.13
N ASP A 126 5.55 -4.02 12.53
CA ASP A 126 5.37 -5.35 11.92
C ASP A 126 4.78 -6.44 12.83
N ILE A 127 4.50 -6.11 14.09
CA ILE A 127 3.89 -7.01 15.08
C ILE A 127 2.38 -7.10 14.88
N TRP A 128 1.80 -8.30 14.92
CA TRP A 128 0.35 -8.51 14.79
C TRP A 128 -0.12 -9.70 15.63
N PHE A 129 -1.16 -9.54 16.45
CA PHE A 129 -1.60 -10.55 17.44
C PHE A 129 -0.45 -11.12 18.30
N GLY A 130 0.63 -10.37 18.50
CA GLY A 130 1.86 -10.80 19.19
C GLY A 130 2.85 -11.64 18.35
N GLY A 131 2.60 -11.84 17.06
CA GLY A 131 3.50 -12.53 16.11
C GLY A 131 4.05 -11.60 15.02
N GLY A 132 4.72 -12.17 14.01
CA GLY A 132 5.36 -11.43 12.93
C GLY A 132 5.46 -12.25 11.63
N THR A 133 5.23 -11.63 10.48
CA THR A 133 5.28 -12.30 9.17
C THR A 133 6.73 -12.53 8.73
N ARG A 134 7.09 -13.79 8.38
CA ARG A 134 8.45 -14.16 7.98
C ARG A 134 8.81 -13.72 6.56
N ASN A 135 10.07 -13.33 6.36
CA ASN A 135 10.59 -12.94 5.05
C ASN A 135 10.73 -14.18 4.13
N PRO A 136 10.15 -14.18 2.92
CA PRO A 136 10.30 -15.31 1.98
C PRO A 136 11.73 -15.62 1.54
N TRP A 137 12.66 -14.67 1.65
CA TRP A 137 14.07 -14.87 1.30
C TRP A 137 14.90 -15.48 2.43
N ASN A 138 14.50 -15.22 3.69
CA ASN A 138 15.11 -15.78 4.89
C ASN A 138 14.06 -15.88 6.00
N ILE A 139 13.59 -17.09 6.30
CA ILE A 139 12.49 -17.31 7.26
C ILE A 139 12.86 -17.01 8.72
N GLU A 140 14.15 -16.83 9.02
CA GLU A 140 14.61 -16.37 10.33
C GLU A 140 14.41 -14.86 10.52
N GLU A 141 14.19 -14.12 9.43
CA GLU A 141 13.91 -12.68 9.44
C GLU A 141 12.42 -12.38 9.27
N PHE A 142 12.00 -11.19 9.71
CA PHE A 142 10.66 -10.67 9.44
C PHE A 142 10.61 -9.87 8.15
N SER A 143 9.40 -9.74 7.62
CA SER A 143 9.12 -9.01 6.38
C SER A 143 9.12 -7.49 6.54
N THR A 144 9.29 -6.98 7.78
CA THR A 144 8.94 -5.61 8.20
C THR A 144 7.46 -5.29 7.92
N GLY A 145 7.05 -4.05 8.22
CA GLY A 145 5.65 -3.69 8.25
C GLY A 145 5.38 -2.23 7.89
N SER A 146 4.13 -1.80 7.96
CA SER A 146 2.98 -2.60 8.38
C SER A 146 2.31 -3.42 7.28
N SER A 147 2.67 -3.28 6.00
CA SER A 147 2.16 -4.18 4.93
C SER A 147 2.96 -5.48 4.79
N ALA A 148 3.16 -6.19 5.91
CA ALA A 148 3.96 -7.41 5.96
C ALA A 148 3.39 -8.53 5.06
N GLY A 149 2.10 -8.83 5.21
CA GLY A 149 1.41 -9.85 4.40
C GLY A 149 1.38 -9.55 2.90
N PRO A 150 1.00 -8.33 2.45
CA PRO A 150 1.08 -7.91 1.05
C PRO A 150 2.46 -8.14 0.40
N ALA A 151 3.55 -7.78 1.08
CA ALA A 151 4.89 -7.95 0.55
C ALA A 151 5.30 -9.43 0.49
N ALA A 152 5.18 -10.15 1.61
CA ALA A 152 5.57 -11.55 1.73
C ALA A 152 4.81 -12.46 0.75
N CYS A 153 3.48 -12.32 0.69
CA CYS A 153 2.64 -13.11 -0.23
C CYS A 153 2.99 -12.86 -1.70
N THR A 154 3.26 -11.60 -2.07
CA THR A 154 3.60 -11.24 -3.46
C THR A 154 4.98 -11.77 -3.85
N SER A 155 5.94 -11.65 -2.93
CA SER A 155 7.33 -12.11 -3.08
C SER A 155 7.41 -13.63 -3.24
N ALA A 156 6.80 -14.39 -2.33
CA ALA A 156 6.71 -15.85 -2.38
C ALA A 156 5.85 -16.37 -3.55
N GLY A 157 5.25 -15.47 -4.33
CA GLY A 157 4.35 -15.78 -5.42
C GLY A 157 3.07 -16.50 -4.97
N MET A 158 2.66 -16.34 -3.71
CA MET A 158 1.38 -16.85 -3.21
C MET A 158 0.19 -16.14 -3.84
N ILE A 159 0.40 -14.92 -4.35
CA ILE A 159 -0.55 -14.15 -5.15
C ILE A 159 0.18 -13.39 -6.28
N PRO A 160 -0.53 -12.97 -7.35
CA PRO A 160 0.00 -12.09 -8.38
C PRO A 160 0.33 -10.68 -7.88
N PHE A 161 -0.58 -10.09 -7.10
CA PHE A 161 -0.44 -8.76 -6.53
C PHE A 161 -1.26 -8.62 -5.24
N ALA A 162 -0.96 -7.57 -4.48
CA ALA A 162 -1.74 -7.17 -3.31
C ALA A 162 -1.89 -5.65 -3.24
N ILE A 163 -2.87 -5.19 -2.45
CA ILE A 163 -2.95 -3.79 -2.03
C ILE A 163 -2.52 -3.69 -0.57
N GLY A 164 -1.60 -2.76 -0.30
CA GLY A 164 -1.23 -2.34 1.05
C GLY A 164 -1.49 -0.86 1.29
N SER A 165 -0.95 -0.36 2.41
CA SER A 165 -1.08 1.04 2.80
C SER A 165 0.24 1.57 3.32
N GLU A 166 0.44 2.88 3.18
CA GLU A 166 1.58 3.58 3.73
C GLU A 166 1.20 4.92 4.35
N THR A 167 1.64 5.08 5.58
CA THR A 167 1.71 6.35 6.32
C THR A 167 3.15 6.84 6.33
N ALA A 168 4.07 5.97 6.79
CA ALA A 168 5.47 6.25 7.07
C ALA A 168 6.39 5.10 6.62
N GLY A 169 6.34 4.71 5.35
CA GLY A 169 7.17 3.63 4.80
C GLY A 169 6.54 2.22 4.79
N SER A 170 5.31 2.05 5.26
CA SER A 170 4.63 0.75 5.30
C SER A 170 4.36 0.10 3.94
N ILE A 171 4.61 0.77 2.81
CA ILE A 171 4.73 0.15 1.48
C ILE A 171 6.19 -0.09 1.14
N THR A 172 7.03 0.94 1.26
CA THR A 172 8.43 0.91 0.78
C THR A 172 9.34 -0.02 1.58
N TYR A 173 9.24 -0.05 2.92
CA TYR A 173 10.07 -0.91 3.77
C TYR A 173 9.83 -2.39 3.52
N PRO A 174 8.60 -2.92 3.61
CA PRO A 174 8.37 -4.34 3.36
C PRO A 174 8.59 -4.71 1.89
N ALA A 175 8.40 -3.78 0.94
CA ALA A 175 8.76 -4.01 -0.45
C ALA A 175 10.26 -4.22 -0.64
N SER A 176 11.08 -3.37 0.01
CA SER A 176 12.53 -3.47 0.00
C SER A 176 12.99 -4.77 0.66
N GLN A 177 12.47 -5.08 1.85
CA GLN A 177 12.85 -6.26 2.64
C GLN A 177 12.47 -7.58 1.94
N CYS A 178 11.29 -7.65 1.33
CA CYS A 178 10.82 -8.84 0.62
C CYS A 178 11.21 -8.86 -0.87
N GLY A 179 11.96 -7.88 -1.38
CA GLY A 179 12.43 -7.84 -2.77
C GLY A 179 11.30 -7.82 -3.81
N VAL A 180 10.28 -6.98 -3.61
CA VAL A 180 9.16 -6.80 -4.55
C VAL A 180 9.06 -5.37 -5.03
N THR A 181 8.43 -5.16 -6.19
CA THR A 181 8.10 -3.82 -6.66
C THR A 181 6.82 -3.35 -5.99
N ALA A 182 6.82 -2.18 -5.38
CA ALA A 182 5.61 -1.57 -4.86
C ALA A 182 5.56 -0.10 -5.24
N LEU A 183 4.33 0.44 -5.33
CA LEU A 183 4.11 1.83 -5.71
C LEU A 183 3.35 2.56 -4.61
N ARG A 184 4.01 3.52 -3.98
CA ARG A 184 3.40 4.45 -3.03
C ARG A 184 2.93 5.71 -3.79
N PRO A 185 1.64 5.86 -4.08
CA PRO A 185 1.18 6.92 -4.96
C PRO A 185 1.18 8.30 -4.27
N THR A 186 0.91 9.34 -5.06
CA THR A 186 0.64 10.68 -4.54
C THR A 186 -0.53 10.63 -3.57
N PHE A 187 -0.41 11.33 -2.44
CA PHE A 187 -1.49 11.46 -1.45
C PHE A 187 -2.79 11.92 -2.11
N GLY A 188 -3.89 11.23 -1.78
CA GLY A 188 -5.22 11.49 -2.35
C GLY A 188 -5.48 10.88 -3.74
N SER A 189 -4.52 10.18 -4.37
CA SER A 189 -4.77 9.56 -5.69
C SER A 189 -5.72 8.37 -5.64
N VAL A 190 -5.75 7.67 -4.50
CA VAL A 190 -6.58 6.49 -4.25
C VAL A 190 -7.46 6.81 -3.04
N GLY A 191 -8.77 6.66 -3.20
CA GLY A 191 -9.73 6.84 -2.11
C GLY A 191 -9.57 5.82 -1.00
N ARG A 192 -9.82 6.26 0.24
CA ARG A 192 -9.58 5.47 1.46
C ARG A 192 -10.87 5.11 2.20
N THR A 193 -12.04 5.38 1.64
CA THR A 193 -13.32 4.97 2.26
C THR A 193 -13.32 3.47 2.57
N GLY A 194 -13.71 3.13 3.79
CA GLY A 194 -13.74 1.76 4.29
C GLY A 194 -12.35 1.17 4.60
N VAL A 195 -11.33 2.00 4.74
CA VAL A 195 -9.99 1.60 5.21
C VAL A 195 -9.73 2.25 6.56
N MET A 196 -9.20 1.50 7.51
CA MET A 196 -8.77 2.10 8.78
C MET A 196 -7.60 3.05 8.54
N SER A 197 -7.67 4.20 9.19
CA SER A 197 -6.67 5.25 9.09
C SER A 197 -5.74 5.20 10.29
N LEU A 198 -4.44 5.24 10.01
CA LEU A 198 -3.43 5.54 11.02
C LEU A 198 -3.28 7.05 11.16
N SER A 199 -3.21 7.76 10.04
CA SER A 199 -3.18 9.21 9.98
C SER A 199 -3.86 9.71 8.71
N GLU A 200 -5.02 10.35 8.88
CA GLU A 200 -5.88 10.76 7.77
C GLU A 200 -5.17 11.73 6.82
N SER A 201 -4.22 12.52 7.33
CA SER A 201 -3.42 13.47 6.58
C SER A 201 -2.23 12.86 5.83
N LEU A 202 -1.90 11.59 6.11
CA LEU A 202 -0.70 10.92 5.59
C LEU A 202 -1.01 9.61 4.84
N ASP A 203 -2.11 8.91 5.12
CA ASP A 203 -2.31 7.56 4.61
C ASP A 203 -2.48 7.49 3.10
N LYS A 204 -1.84 6.49 2.49
CA LYS A 204 -1.88 6.18 1.05
C LYS A 204 -2.15 4.69 0.86
N LEU A 205 -2.79 4.33 -0.25
CA LEU A 205 -2.99 2.94 -0.65
C LEU A 205 -2.23 2.67 -1.94
N GLY A 206 -1.57 1.51 -2.04
CA GLY A 206 -0.73 1.22 -3.19
C GLY A 206 -0.53 -0.27 -3.45
N PRO A 207 -0.19 -0.64 -4.70
CA PRO A 207 0.00 -2.03 -5.09
C PRO A 207 1.40 -2.55 -4.76
N PHE A 208 1.45 -3.82 -4.38
CA PHE A 208 2.65 -4.67 -4.36
C PHE A 208 2.56 -5.66 -5.53
N CYS A 209 3.60 -5.70 -6.36
CA CYS A 209 3.71 -6.53 -7.56
C CYS A 209 5.14 -7.08 -7.71
N ARG A 210 5.37 -7.88 -8.75
CA ARG A 210 6.72 -8.37 -9.11
C ARG A 210 7.42 -7.54 -10.19
N ASN A 211 6.79 -6.47 -10.67
CA ASN A 211 7.37 -5.52 -11.63
C ASN A 211 6.59 -4.20 -11.63
N ALA A 212 7.21 -3.16 -12.19
CA ALA A 212 6.65 -1.81 -12.23
C ALA A 212 5.43 -1.65 -13.16
N ALA A 213 5.38 -2.41 -14.27
CA ALA A 213 4.27 -2.33 -15.21
C ALA A 213 2.95 -2.80 -14.58
N ASP A 214 2.99 -3.89 -13.81
CA ASP A 214 1.84 -4.38 -13.05
C ASP A 214 1.41 -3.34 -11.99
N CYS A 215 2.35 -2.73 -11.26
CA CYS A 215 2.04 -1.65 -10.31
C CYS A 215 1.31 -0.47 -10.98
N ALA A 216 1.76 -0.03 -12.16
CA ALA A 216 1.14 1.06 -12.89
C ALA A 216 -0.30 0.73 -13.31
N VAL A 217 -0.52 -0.47 -13.85
CA VAL A 217 -1.85 -0.95 -14.28
C VAL A 217 -2.81 -1.06 -13.09
N ILE A 218 -2.34 -1.59 -11.97
CA ILE A 218 -3.19 -1.72 -10.78
C ILE A 218 -3.48 -0.34 -10.17
N LEU A 219 -2.50 0.58 -10.12
CA LEU A 219 -2.75 1.94 -9.67
C LEU A 219 -3.81 2.63 -10.54
N ASP A 220 -3.73 2.47 -11.87
CA ASP A 220 -4.72 3.06 -12.78
C ASP A 220 -6.13 2.53 -12.55
N VAL A 221 -6.29 1.27 -12.14
CA VAL A 221 -7.60 0.68 -11.81
C VAL A 221 -8.15 1.21 -10.48
N ILE A 222 -7.30 1.43 -9.47
CA ILE A 222 -7.75 1.77 -8.10
C ILE A 222 -7.82 3.29 -7.84
N ARG A 223 -7.12 4.10 -8.63
CA ARG A 223 -7.13 5.56 -8.48
C ARG A 223 -8.49 6.18 -8.80
N GLY A 224 -8.65 7.43 -8.40
CA GLY A 224 -9.80 8.27 -8.75
C GLY A 224 -10.42 8.95 -7.54
N LYS A 225 -11.28 9.95 -7.82
CA LYS A 225 -12.01 10.70 -6.79
C LYS A 225 -13.01 9.77 -6.09
N ASP A 226 -12.79 9.57 -4.80
CA ASP A 226 -13.71 8.90 -3.90
C ASP A 226 -14.63 9.95 -3.27
N PRO A 227 -15.96 9.86 -3.46
CA PRO A 227 -16.89 10.87 -2.97
C PRO A 227 -16.90 10.99 -1.44
N ASP A 228 -16.56 9.91 -0.73
CA ASP A 228 -16.66 9.84 0.73
C ASP A 228 -15.29 10.05 1.43
N ASP A 229 -14.21 10.24 0.65
CA ASP A 229 -12.89 10.65 1.16
C ASP A 229 -12.59 12.10 0.76
N LEU A 230 -12.62 13.01 1.74
CA LEU A 230 -12.37 14.45 1.55
C LEU A 230 -10.97 14.76 1.01
N SER A 231 -9.99 13.91 1.29
CA SER A 231 -8.61 14.10 0.82
C SER A 231 -8.37 13.52 -0.56
N SER A 232 -9.27 12.65 -1.05
CA SER A 232 -9.14 12.08 -2.38
C SER A 232 -9.33 13.14 -3.46
N ARG A 233 -8.62 12.98 -4.57
CA ARG A 233 -8.60 13.93 -5.68
C ARG A 233 -8.53 13.17 -7.00
N ASP A 234 -9.07 13.76 -8.05
CA ASP A 234 -8.83 13.26 -9.40
C ASP A 234 -7.45 13.74 -9.86
N ILE A 235 -6.41 12.94 -9.57
CA ILE A 235 -5.03 13.25 -9.91
C ILE A 235 -4.70 12.62 -11.27
N PRO A 236 -4.24 13.41 -12.26
CA PRO A 236 -3.82 12.87 -13.55
C PRO A 236 -2.70 11.82 -13.38
N PHE A 237 -2.91 10.66 -13.96
CA PHE A 237 -1.89 9.64 -14.15
C PHE A 237 -1.59 9.60 -15.65
N GLY A 238 -0.49 10.26 -16.05
CA GLY A 238 -0.03 10.19 -17.44
C GLY A 238 0.36 8.76 -17.80
N ASP A 239 0.46 8.45 -19.09
CA ASP A 239 0.89 7.12 -19.54
C ASP A 239 2.37 6.88 -19.18
N PRO A 240 2.67 6.02 -18.18
CA PRO A 240 4.03 5.79 -17.74
C PRO A 240 4.87 5.06 -18.81
N PHE A 241 4.24 4.39 -19.78
CA PHE A 241 4.94 3.69 -20.85
C PHE A 241 5.37 4.61 -22.00
N SER A 242 4.85 5.84 -22.03
CA SER A 242 5.21 6.87 -23.02
C SER A 242 6.40 7.75 -22.61
N VAL A 243 6.91 7.58 -21.38
CA VAL A 243 7.95 8.44 -20.82
C VAL A 243 9.31 8.16 -21.48
N ASP A 244 9.85 9.17 -22.14
CA ASP A 244 11.23 9.16 -22.64
C ASP A 244 12.21 9.47 -21.50
N ILE A 245 12.79 8.42 -20.93
CA ILE A 245 13.69 8.52 -19.78
C ILE A 245 14.94 9.36 -20.06
N THR A 246 15.36 9.50 -21.33
CA THR A 246 16.54 10.29 -21.71
C THR A 246 16.34 11.80 -21.52
N LYS A 247 15.07 12.23 -21.45
CA LYS A 247 14.69 13.63 -21.18
C LYS A 247 14.57 13.94 -19.69
N LEU A 248 14.70 12.94 -18.83
CA LEU A 248 14.62 13.11 -17.38
C LEU A 248 15.95 13.56 -16.78
N THR A 249 15.87 14.24 -15.63
CA THR A 249 17.03 14.54 -14.79
C THR A 249 16.79 13.92 -13.42
N VAL A 250 17.62 12.95 -13.06
CA VAL A 250 17.54 12.24 -11.78
C VAL A 250 18.56 12.82 -10.81
N GLY A 251 18.09 13.32 -9.67
CA GLY A 251 18.95 13.71 -8.55
C GLY A 251 19.26 12.50 -7.68
N TYR A 252 20.51 12.32 -7.26
CA TYR A 252 20.89 11.28 -6.29
C TYR A 252 21.55 11.90 -5.05
N LEU A 253 21.30 11.32 -3.88
CA LEU A 253 21.87 11.74 -2.60
C LEU A 253 23.24 11.07 -2.38
N ASP A 254 23.99 11.56 -1.39
CA ASP A 254 25.34 11.08 -1.09
C ASP A 254 25.37 9.58 -0.66
N ASP A 255 24.23 9.04 -0.19
CA ASP A 255 24.03 7.65 0.24
C ASP A 255 23.34 6.77 -0.82
N ALA A 256 23.21 7.25 -2.06
CA ALA A 256 22.58 6.48 -3.14
C ALA A 256 23.40 5.24 -3.52
N ASP A 257 22.71 4.17 -3.90
CA ASP A 257 23.34 3.00 -4.51
C ASP A 257 23.89 3.38 -5.89
N MET A 258 25.22 3.47 -5.97
CA MET A 258 25.91 3.90 -7.18
C MET A 258 25.77 2.90 -8.34
N GLU A 259 25.47 1.63 -8.08
CA GLU A 259 25.17 0.68 -9.16
C GLU A 259 23.90 1.10 -9.90
N VAL A 260 22.85 1.49 -9.17
CA VAL A 260 21.60 2.01 -9.76
C VAL A 260 21.85 3.30 -10.54
N VAL A 261 22.68 4.21 -9.99
CA VAL A 261 23.04 5.47 -10.67
C VAL A 261 23.74 5.19 -12.00
N HIS A 262 24.73 4.29 -12.02
CA HIS A 262 25.43 3.90 -13.26
C HIS A 262 24.51 3.21 -14.26
N VAL A 263 23.56 2.38 -13.81
CA VAL A 263 22.56 1.77 -14.69
C VAL A 263 21.72 2.85 -15.36
N LEU A 264 21.24 3.86 -14.63
CA LEU A 264 20.46 4.97 -15.20
C LEU A 264 21.29 5.79 -16.20
N GLU A 265 22.54 6.10 -15.86
CA GLU A 265 23.46 6.81 -16.75
C GLU A 265 23.71 6.02 -18.05
N SER A 266 23.92 4.71 -17.96
CA SER A 266 24.08 3.82 -19.12
C SER A 266 22.85 3.77 -20.04
N LYS A 267 21.66 4.13 -19.51
CA LYS A 267 20.41 4.26 -20.28
C LYS A 267 20.21 5.66 -20.86
N GLY A 268 21.18 6.55 -20.73
CA GLY A 268 21.13 7.92 -21.24
C GLY A 268 20.35 8.89 -20.37
N VAL A 269 20.09 8.54 -19.10
CA VAL A 269 19.44 9.44 -18.14
C VAL A 269 20.46 10.44 -17.61
N LYS A 270 20.12 11.73 -17.57
CA LYS A 270 20.95 12.74 -16.92
C LYS A 270 20.89 12.57 -15.40
N VAL A 271 21.95 12.07 -14.78
CA VAL A 271 22.08 11.94 -13.31
C VAL A 271 22.89 13.11 -12.75
N VAL A 272 22.47 13.66 -11.59
CA VAL A 272 23.17 14.77 -10.93
C VAL A 272 23.19 14.57 -9.41
N PRO A 273 24.30 14.87 -8.72
CA PRO A 273 24.30 14.94 -7.25
C PRO A 273 23.26 15.95 -6.77
N PHE A 274 22.58 15.64 -5.67
CA PHE A 274 21.56 16.48 -5.08
C PHE A 274 21.71 16.52 -3.56
N LYS A 275 21.56 17.71 -2.97
CA LYS A 275 21.60 17.90 -1.52
C LYS A 275 20.25 18.41 -1.04
N LEU A 276 19.71 17.75 -0.03
CA LEU A 276 18.50 18.19 0.65
C LEU A 276 18.79 19.47 1.45
N ASN A 277 17.84 20.40 1.46
CA ASN A 277 17.89 21.61 2.29
C ASN A 277 17.25 21.40 3.69
N TYR A 278 17.05 20.14 4.07
CA TYR A 278 16.55 19.68 5.36
C TYR A 278 17.21 18.33 5.70
N THR A 279 17.21 17.97 6.99
CA THR A 279 17.65 16.63 7.43
C THR A 279 16.49 15.66 7.42
N VAL A 280 16.78 14.37 7.22
CA VAL A 280 15.78 13.29 7.31
C VAL A 280 15.11 13.31 8.68
N ASP A 281 15.90 13.37 9.76
CA ASP A 281 15.41 13.46 11.14
C ASP A 281 14.42 14.61 11.35
N SER A 282 14.71 15.78 10.75
CA SER A 282 13.81 16.92 10.89
C SER A 282 12.45 16.67 10.24
N VAL A 283 12.38 15.89 9.16
CA VAL A 283 11.12 15.57 8.46
C VAL A 283 10.42 14.41 9.14
N GLN A 284 11.18 13.42 9.61
CA GLN A 284 10.64 12.31 10.39
C GLN A 284 9.99 12.80 11.69
N GLY A 285 10.58 13.79 12.36
CA GLY A 285 9.99 14.40 13.55
C GLY A 285 8.63 15.06 13.28
N ILE A 286 8.49 15.79 12.17
CA ILE A 286 7.19 16.37 11.74
C ILE A 286 6.19 15.25 11.50
N LEU A 287 6.62 14.22 10.75
CA LEU A 287 5.77 13.11 10.36
C LEU A 287 5.25 12.36 11.59
N ASN A 288 6.13 11.98 12.50
CA ASN A 288 5.77 11.27 13.74
C ASN A 288 4.84 12.12 14.60
N PHE A 289 5.12 13.41 14.75
CA PHE A 289 4.25 14.30 15.52
C PHE A 289 2.84 14.39 14.93
N THR A 290 2.71 14.59 13.61
CA THR A 290 1.40 14.63 12.94
C THR A 290 0.69 13.28 13.08
N MET A 291 1.42 12.18 12.89
CA MET A 291 0.88 10.84 13.00
C MET A 291 0.36 10.55 14.42
N ASP A 292 1.12 10.86 15.47
CA ASP A 292 0.72 10.68 16.87
C ASP A 292 -0.61 11.39 17.20
N VAL A 293 -0.76 12.63 16.74
CA VAL A 293 -1.98 13.43 16.98
C VAL A 293 -3.17 12.87 16.20
N ASP A 294 -2.97 12.53 14.91
CA ASP A 294 -4.04 11.95 14.09
C ASP A 294 -4.47 10.57 14.63
N MET A 295 -3.52 9.75 15.06
CA MET A 295 -3.77 8.45 15.71
C MET A 295 -4.62 8.63 16.97
N LEU A 296 -4.24 9.55 17.85
CA LEU A 296 -5.03 9.82 19.05
C LEU A 296 -6.43 10.32 18.69
N ALA A 297 -6.55 11.24 17.73
CA ALA A 297 -7.86 11.74 17.32
C ALA A 297 -8.78 10.61 16.80
N HIS A 298 -8.23 9.64 16.06
CA HIS A 298 -8.98 8.51 15.54
C HIS A 298 -9.33 7.47 16.62
N PHE A 299 -8.42 7.21 17.56
CA PHE A 299 -8.54 6.15 18.57
C PHE A 299 -8.84 6.66 19.99
N ASP A 300 -9.30 7.91 20.13
CA ASP A 300 -9.52 8.55 21.44
C ASP A 300 -10.52 7.77 22.32
N GLU A 301 -11.67 7.39 21.76
CA GLU A 301 -12.68 6.62 22.50
C GLU A 301 -12.17 5.22 22.86
N TRP A 302 -11.41 4.59 21.97
CA TRP A 302 -10.80 3.28 22.21
C TRP A 302 -9.84 3.33 23.39
N GLN A 303 -8.97 4.35 23.43
CA GLN A 303 -8.04 4.55 24.54
C GLN A 303 -8.76 4.96 25.84
N GLN A 304 -9.70 5.90 25.80
CA GLN A 304 -10.40 6.37 27.01
C GLN A 304 -11.25 5.29 27.68
N SER A 305 -11.73 4.32 26.90
CA SER A 305 -12.48 3.18 27.42
C SER A 305 -11.60 2.04 27.97
N GLY A 306 -10.28 2.20 27.98
CA GLY A 306 -9.32 1.19 28.45
C GLY A 306 -9.21 -0.04 27.56
N LYS A 307 -9.75 0.02 26.33
CA LYS A 307 -9.68 -1.11 25.38
C LYS A 307 -8.28 -1.28 24.79
N ASP A 308 -7.41 -0.29 24.98
CA ASP A 308 -5.99 -0.37 24.64
C ASP A 308 -5.20 -1.28 25.61
N ASP A 309 -5.75 -1.67 26.76
CA ASP A 309 -5.13 -2.64 27.68
C ASP A 309 -4.98 -4.04 27.05
N ASP A 310 -5.85 -4.37 26.08
CA ASP A 310 -5.82 -5.63 25.33
C ASP A 310 -4.91 -5.59 24.08
N TYR A 311 -4.26 -4.44 23.80
CA TYR A 311 -3.36 -4.28 22.66
C TYR A 311 -2.05 -5.06 22.86
N GLU A 312 -1.58 -5.77 21.84
CA GLU A 312 -0.44 -6.68 21.98
C GLU A 312 0.92 -6.01 22.25
N ALA A 313 1.10 -4.74 21.87
CA ALA A 313 2.36 -4.02 22.04
C ALA A 313 2.18 -2.82 22.99
N GLN A 314 2.09 -3.12 24.29
CA GLN A 314 1.76 -2.15 25.35
C GLN A 314 2.78 -1.00 25.49
N ASP A 315 4.00 -1.19 25.03
CA ASP A 315 5.07 -0.19 25.00
C ASP A 315 5.05 0.69 23.74
N GLN A 316 4.15 0.42 22.79
CA GLN A 316 3.93 1.21 21.58
C GLN A 316 2.69 2.10 21.70
N TRP A 317 1.60 1.75 21.00
CA TRP A 317 0.40 2.58 20.86
C TRP A 317 -0.14 3.16 22.17
N PRO A 318 -0.37 2.38 23.25
CA PRO A 318 -0.93 2.93 24.48
C PRO A 318 -0.09 4.09 25.04
N VAL A 319 1.25 3.95 25.00
CA VAL A 319 2.19 4.99 25.44
C VAL A 319 2.17 6.19 24.49
N GLU A 320 2.20 5.95 23.18
CA GLU A 320 2.22 7.03 22.18
C GLU A 320 0.93 7.85 22.17
N LEU A 321 -0.23 7.21 22.29
CA LEU A 321 -1.50 7.89 22.41
C LEU A 321 -1.59 8.70 23.72
N ARG A 322 -1.07 8.19 24.85
CA ARG A 322 -1.03 8.94 26.12
C ARG A 322 -0.12 10.17 26.01
N ARG A 323 1.02 10.05 25.31
CA ARG A 323 1.92 11.16 25.01
C ARG A 323 1.26 12.20 24.11
N ALA A 324 0.58 11.77 23.05
CA ALA A 324 -0.09 12.68 22.12
C ALA A 324 -1.15 13.56 22.81
N ARG A 325 -1.73 13.11 23.93
CA ARG A 325 -2.79 13.83 24.66
C ARG A 325 -2.32 15.15 25.29
N VAL A 326 -1.02 15.30 25.56
CA VAL A 326 -0.48 16.57 26.08
C VAL A 326 -0.15 17.58 24.97
N VAL A 327 -0.31 17.20 23.69
CA VAL A 327 -0.10 18.10 22.56
C VAL A 327 -1.25 19.09 22.48
N SER A 328 -0.94 20.39 22.56
CA SER A 328 -1.97 21.41 22.43
C SER A 328 -2.36 21.62 20.96
N ALA A 329 -3.58 22.12 20.72
CA ALA A 329 -4.01 22.54 19.39
C ALA A 329 -3.07 23.60 18.78
N VAL A 330 -2.42 24.43 19.63
CA VAL A 330 -1.44 25.42 19.18
C VAL A 330 -0.19 24.74 18.64
N ASP A 331 0.34 23.73 19.33
CA ASP A 331 1.52 22.99 18.89
C ASP A 331 1.25 22.28 17.56
N TYR A 332 0.08 21.65 17.42
CA TYR A 332 -0.34 21.03 16.17
C TYR A 332 -0.42 22.02 15.00
N LEU A 333 -1.02 23.20 15.23
CA LEU A 333 -1.07 24.25 14.21
C LEU A 333 0.34 24.77 13.83
N GLN A 334 1.27 24.85 14.78
CA GLN A 334 2.64 25.26 14.49
C GLN A 334 3.37 24.19 13.66
N GLU A 335 3.14 22.91 13.95
CA GLU A 335 3.75 21.82 13.19
C GLU A 335 3.24 21.78 11.74
N ASN A 336 1.93 21.97 11.53
CA ASN A 336 1.34 22.09 10.20
C ASN A 336 1.93 23.27 9.40
N ARG A 337 2.29 24.38 10.05
CA ARG A 337 3.00 25.50 9.41
C ARG A 337 4.41 25.13 8.98
N LYS A 338 5.16 24.38 9.81
CA LYS A 338 6.51 23.88 9.45
C LYS A 338 6.43 22.92 8.26
N GLN A 339 5.48 22.00 8.26
CA GLN A 339 5.24 21.08 7.15
C GLN A 339 4.95 21.85 5.85
N SER A 340 4.03 22.82 5.91
CA SER A 340 3.68 23.69 4.78
C SER A 340 4.91 24.42 4.23
N SER A 341 5.74 24.99 5.11
CA SER A 341 6.99 25.66 4.72
C SER A 341 7.97 24.74 3.97
N LYS A 342 8.12 23.49 4.43
CA LYS A 342 8.96 22.49 3.73
C LYS A 342 8.40 22.13 2.35
N ILE A 343 7.08 21.93 2.23
CA ILE A 343 6.41 21.68 0.93
C ILE A 343 6.63 22.87 -0.02
N TRP A 344 6.49 24.10 0.47
CA TRP A 344 6.74 25.30 -0.32
C TRP A 344 8.17 25.37 -0.83
N ARG A 345 9.17 25.08 0.01
CA ARG A 345 10.58 25.04 -0.40
C ARG A 345 10.85 23.96 -1.44
N PHE A 346 10.22 22.79 -1.32
CA PHE A 346 10.33 21.72 -2.30
C PHE A 346 9.73 22.13 -3.66
N ARG A 347 8.54 22.76 -3.67
CA ARG A 347 7.89 23.25 -4.90
C ARG A 347 8.65 24.39 -5.57
N MET A 348 9.20 25.33 -4.80
CA MET A 348 9.99 26.44 -5.35
C MET A 348 11.24 25.96 -6.08
N TRP A 349 11.83 24.85 -5.64
CA TRP A 349 12.94 24.21 -6.34
C TRP A 349 12.51 23.55 -7.66
N ASP A 350 11.34 22.93 -7.70
CA ASP A 350 10.77 22.33 -8.92
C ASP A 350 10.47 23.42 -9.98
N ILE A 351 9.93 24.56 -9.55
CA ILE A 351 9.63 25.71 -10.42
C ILE A 351 10.90 26.39 -10.94
N SER A 352 11.94 26.56 -10.11
CA SER A 352 13.18 27.22 -10.54
C SER A 352 13.93 26.42 -11.61
N ARG A 353 13.79 25.10 -11.67
CA ARG A 353 14.30 24.26 -12.79
C ARG A 353 13.54 24.49 -14.10
N ASN A 354 12.24 24.73 -14.05
CA ASN A 354 11.46 25.06 -15.25
C ASN A 354 11.78 26.46 -15.77
N ALA A 355 12.02 27.43 -14.88
CA ALA A 355 12.45 28.78 -15.25
C ALA A 355 13.83 28.80 -15.94
N TRP A 356 14.76 27.91 -15.57
CA TRP A 356 16.06 27.79 -16.25
C TRP A 356 16.00 27.10 -17.62
N LYS A 357 14.87 26.46 -17.99
CA LYS A 357 14.64 25.90 -19.34
C LYS A 357 13.92 26.86 -20.27
N SER A 358 13.27 27.90 -19.75
CA SER A 358 12.68 28.99 -20.52
C SER A 358 13.56 30.22 -20.36
N GLY A 359 14.59 30.38 -21.19
CA GLY A 359 15.49 31.52 -21.15
C GLY A 359 14.77 32.86 -21.24
N ILE A 360 14.50 33.46 -20.07
CA ILE A 360 14.22 34.88 -19.84
C ILE A 360 15.11 35.31 -18.68
#